data_AF-A0A1D8KCY3-F1
#
_entry.id   AF-A0A1D8KCY3-F1
#
_cell.length_a   1.000
_cell.length_b   1.000
_cell.length_c   1.000
_cell.angle_alpha   90.00
_cell.angle_beta   90.00
_cell.angle_gamma   90.00
#
_symmetry.space_group_name_H-M   'P 1'
#
loop_
_entity.id
_entity.type
_entity.pdbx_description
1 polymer ?
#
loop_
_entity_poly.entity_id
_entity_poly.type
_entity_poly.pdbx_seq_one_letter_code
_entity_poly.pdbx_strand_id
1 'polypeptide(L)'
;MTDSIDQDGIRWYRHAEAPAGAVLCFFTDRDGKHRGPSARHAVECHAAEVGIGAGRTGQAYAIPLRGSGSAILPFTELLQHVRGFLHYARRHSDEAFVVSAYSEACAGYPKSWMASLFSGYPPNVFFRDWGFEQEIPVAHNPFRVVVAGPRHMPNKTEVWRRLDELSSRLKPTVPFQVVTSESQGTPQLAREWAISRGHADRVFTAPWTVLDVPGAMPHVTGSGREINASAGRIRDAWVAAYATHLVAFLDQRSFSTRHLIQLCRQEEVKVPVWLPRWTA
;
A
#
# COMPACT_ATOMS: atom_id res chain seq x y z
N MET A 1 -28.75 -8.90 -10.42
CA MET A 1 -27.32 -9.08 -10.12
C MET A 1 -27.01 -10.52 -10.45
N THR A 2 -26.22 -10.78 -11.49
CA THR A 2 -25.90 -12.15 -11.93
C THR A 2 -24.41 -12.32 -11.88
N ASP A 3 -23.96 -13.16 -10.95
CA ASP A 3 -22.60 -13.70 -10.95
C ASP A 3 -22.45 -14.56 -12.21
N SER A 4 -21.51 -14.23 -13.07
CA SER A 4 -21.08 -15.14 -14.13
C SER A 4 -19.66 -15.59 -13.85
N ILE A 5 -19.46 -16.90 -13.94
CA ILE A 5 -18.15 -17.53 -13.95
C ILE A 5 -17.87 -17.86 -15.42
N ASP A 6 -16.75 -17.38 -15.97
CA ASP A 6 -16.36 -17.76 -17.33
C ASP A 6 -15.78 -19.18 -17.38
N GLN A 7 -15.43 -19.62 -18.59
CA GLN A 7 -14.94 -20.96 -18.89
C GLN A 7 -13.62 -21.29 -18.16
N ASP A 8 -12.93 -20.26 -17.66
CA ASP A 8 -11.66 -20.35 -16.94
C ASP A 8 -11.84 -20.23 -15.41
N GLY A 9 -13.08 -20.17 -14.91
CA GLY A 9 -13.38 -20.11 -13.48
C GLY A 9 -13.26 -18.71 -12.88
N ILE A 10 -13.20 -17.65 -13.69
CA ILE A 10 -13.07 -16.27 -13.21
C ILE A 10 -14.47 -15.72 -12.91
N ARG A 11 -14.66 -15.24 -11.67
CA ARG A 11 -15.89 -14.54 -11.26
C ARG A 11 -15.88 -13.10 -11.75
N TRP A 12 -16.93 -12.71 -12.46
CA TRP A 12 -17.16 -11.35 -12.94
C TRP A 12 -18.15 -10.60 -12.03
N TYR A 13 -17.76 -9.42 -11.54
CA TYR A 13 -18.64 -8.52 -10.80
C TYR A 13 -18.89 -7.26 -11.64
N ARG A 14 -20.15 -6.98 -12.00
CA ARG A 14 -20.51 -5.77 -12.78
C ARG A 14 -20.73 -4.56 -11.86
N HIS A 15 -19.77 -3.63 -11.81
CA HIS A 15 -20.03 -2.19 -11.90
C HIS A 15 -18.79 -1.41 -12.39
N ALA A 16 -19.05 -0.38 -13.20
CA ALA A 16 -18.13 0.29 -14.13
C ALA A 16 -17.41 -0.70 -15.06
N GLU A 17 -18.09 -1.11 -16.15
CA GLU A 17 -17.38 -1.73 -17.27
C GLU A 17 -16.32 -0.72 -17.73
N ALA A 18 -15.05 -1.13 -17.63
CA ALA A 18 -13.96 -0.32 -18.16
C ALA A 18 -14.27 -0.03 -19.63
N PRO A 19 -13.98 1.19 -20.13
CA PRO A 19 -14.23 1.55 -21.51
C PRO A 19 -13.72 0.48 -22.48
N ALA A 20 -14.43 0.29 -23.59
CA ALA A 20 -13.96 -0.58 -24.66
C ALA A 20 -12.54 -0.16 -25.07
N GLY A 21 -11.62 -1.13 -25.17
CA GLY A 21 -10.21 -0.85 -25.43
C GLY A 21 -9.38 -0.52 -24.19
N ALA A 22 -9.92 -0.60 -22.98
CA ALA A 22 -9.13 -0.44 -21.76
C ALA A 22 -7.94 -1.41 -21.71
N VAL A 23 -6.83 -0.90 -21.18
CA VAL A 23 -5.57 -1.60 -20.99
C VAL A 23 -5.72 -2.58 -19.84
N LEU A 24 -5.59 -3.88 -20.11
CA LEU A 24 -5.66 -4.89 -19.05
C LEU A 24 -4.41 -4.84 -18.18
N CYS A 25 -4.55 -4.47 -16.91
CA CYS A 25 -3.46 -4.47 -15.95
C CYS A 25 -3.46 -5.80 -15.18
N PHE A 26 -2.40 -6.58 -15.30
CA PHE A 26 -2.35 -7.95 -14.79
C PHE A 26 -1.10 -8.23 -13.96
N PHE A 27 -1.25 -9.10 -12.97
CA PHE A 27 -0.13 -9.52 -12.13
C PHE A 27 0.68 -10.64 -12.79
N THR A 28 2.00 -10.54 -12.79
CA THR A 28 2.87 -11.54 -13.43
C THR A 28 4.23 -11.69 -12.74
N ASP A 29 5.09 -12.56 -13.27
CA ASP A 29 6.48 -12.69 -12.85
C ASP A 29 7.39 -11.70 -13.56
N ARG A 30 8.49 -11.30 -12.91
CA ARG A 30 9.49 -10.36 -13.46
C ARG A 30 10.09 -10.83 -14.78
N ASP A 31 10.14 -12.14 -15.02
CA ASP A 31 10.66 -12.72 -16.26
C ASP A 31 9.62 -12.69 -17.40
N GLY A 32 8.38 -12.24 -17.14
CA GLY A 32 7.31 -12.15 -18.14
C GLY A 32 6.87 -13.51 -18.68
N LYS A 33 6.98 -14.61 -17.91
CA LYS A 33 6.56 -15.94 -18.36
C LYS A 33 5.05 -16.09 -18.48
N HIS A 34 4.30 -15.23 -17.80
CA HIS A 34 2.84 -15.10 -17.93
C HIS A 34 2.05 -16.40 -17.65
N ARG A 35 2.49 -17.18 -16.65
CA ARG A 35 1.89 -18.49 -16.35
C ARG A 35 0.57 -18.44 -15.59
N GLY A 36 0.29 -17.33 -14.91
CA GLY A 36 -0.95 -17.16 -14.13
C GLY A 36 -2.18 -17.00 -15.02
N PRO A 37 -3.40 -17.30 -14.53
CA PRO A 37 -4.63 -17.18 -15.33
C PRO A 37 -4.82 -15.79 -15.94
N SER A 38 -4.67 -14.72 -15.14
CA SER A 38 -4.78 -13.33 -15.62
C SER A 38 -3.71 -12.97 -16.65
N ALA A 39 -2.50 -13.51 -16.51
CA ALA A 39 -1.39 -13.25 -17.42
C ALA A 39 -1.56 -14.00 -18.76
N ARG A 40 -2.07 -15.25 -18.73
CA ARG A 40 -2.43 -15.98 -19.96
C ARG A 40 -3.54 -15.27 -20.73
N HIS A 41 -4.59 -14.84 -20.04
CA HIS A 41 -5.64 -14.02 -20.64
C HIS A 41 -5.09 -12.72 -21.26
N ALA A 42 -4.09 -12.09 -20.64
CA ALA A 42 -3.43 -10.92 -21.23
C ALA A 42 -2.68 -11.23 -22.53
N VAL A 43 -2.00 -12.39 -22.62
CA VAL A 43 -1.35 -12.82 -23.87
C VAL A 43 -2.39 -13.11 -24.95
N GLU A 44 -3.40 -13.91 -24.61
CA GLU A 44 -4.38 -14.45 -25.56
C GLU A 44 -5.37 -13.40 -26.07
N CYS A 45 -5.83 -12.50 -25.20
CA CYS A 45 -6.91 -11.55 -25.52
C CYS A 45 -6.43 -10.10 -25.64
N HIS A 46 -5.26 -9.78 -25.09
CA HIS A 46 -4.73 -8.42 -25.06
C HIS A 46 -3.34 -8.29 -25.68
N ALA A 47 -2.85 -9.34 -26.36
CA ALA A 47 -1.58 -9.38 -27.07
C ALA A 47 -0.37 -8.98 -26.18
N ALA A 48 -0.41 -9.32 -24.89
CA ALA A 48 0.75 -9.15 -24.02
C ALA A 48 1.92 -10.01 -24.52
N GLU A 49 3.08 -9.40 -24.70
CA GLU A 49 4.31 -10.05 -25.14
C GLU A 49 4.97 -10.83 -23.99
N VAL A 50 5.16 -12.13 -24.22
CA VAL A 50 5.94 -12.99 -23.31
C VAL A 50 7.36 -12.47 -23.20
N GLY A 51 7.87 -12.40 -21.97
CA GLY A 51 9.17 -11.80 -21.64
C GLY A 51 9.07 -10.39 -21.06
N ILE A 52 7.91 -9.73 -21.14
CA ILE A 52 7.70 -8.38 -20.57
C ILE A 52 7.03 -8.49 -19.19
N GLY A 53 7.84 -8.60 -18.14
CA GLY A 53 7.35 -8.76 -16.76
C GLY A 53 6.87 -7.48 -16.08
N ALA A 54 7.17 -6.30 -16.62
CA ALA A 54 6.80 -5.01 -16.03
C ALA A 54 6.53 -3.95 -17.11
N GLY A 55 5.48 -3.16 -16.92
CA GLY A 55 5.16 -2.02 -17.79
C GLY A 55 4.20 -2.37 -18.93
N ARG A 56 4.10 -1.49 -19.92
CA ARG A 56 3.21 -1.65 -21.07
C ARG A 56 3.63 -2.85 -21.93
N THR A 57 2.67 -3.65 -22.37
CA THR A 57 2.87 -4.81 -23.25
C THR A 57 1.58 -5.12 -24.01
N GLY A 58 1.56 -4.97 -25.33
CA GLY A 58 0.33 -5.02 -26.13
C GLY A 58 -0.76 -4.03 -25.63
N GLN A 59 -2.01 -4.51 -25.58
CA GLN A 59 -3.14 -3.81 -24.95
C GLN A 59 -3.26 -4.18 -23.46
N ALA A 60 -2.13 -4.34 -22.79
CA ALA A 60 -2.03 -4.72 -21.39
C ALA A 60 -0.87 -4.02 -20.66
N TYR A 61 -0.88 -4.06 -19.34
CA TYR A 61 0.17 -3.55 -18.47
C TYR A 61 0.54 -4.61 -17.44
N ALA A 62 1.80 -5.03 -17.45
CA ALA A 62 2.34 -6.04 -16.53
C ALA A 62 2.73 -5.40 -15.19
N ILE A 63 2.19 -5.94 -14.10
CA ILE A 63 2.54 -5.58 -12.72
C ILE A 63 3.28 -6.77 -12.09
N PRO A 64 4.59 -6.65 -11.79
CA PRO A 64 5.32 -7.72 -11.13
C PRO A 64 4.73 -8.07 -9.76
N LEU A 65 4.41 -9.34 -9.58
CA LEU A 65 3.99 -9.98 -8.34
C LEU A 65 5.01 -11.03 -7.88
N ARG A 66 5.75 -11.64 -8.81
CA ARG A 66 6.72 -12.70 -8.53
C ARG A 66 8.12 -12.34 -9.03
N GLY A 67 9.13 -12.69 -8.24
CA GLY A 67 10.55 -12.54 -8.56
C GLY A 67 11.16 -13.84 -9.10
N SER A 68 12.49 -13.96 -8.94
CA SER A 68 13.24 -15.15 -9.33
C SER A 68 12.71 -16.40 -8.63
N GLY A 69 12.72 -17.53 -9.34
CA GLY A 69 12.20 -18.79 -8.82
C GLY A 69 10.68 -18.81 -8.56
N SER A 70 9.93 -17.81 -9.06
CA SER A 70 8.49 -17.63 -8.83
C SER A 70 8.08 -17.28 -7.40
N ALA A 71 9.04 -16.88 -6.55
CA ALA A 71 8.74 -16.39 -5.21
C ALA A 71 7.90 -15.10 -5.29
N ILE A 72 6.91 -14.95 -4.43
CA ILE A 72 6.16 -13.70 -4.34
C ILE A 72 7.12 -12.57 -3.93
N LEU A 73 6.95 -11.39 -4.52
CA LEU A 73 7.76 -10.22 -4.16
C LEU A 73 7.40 -9.71 -2.76
N PRO A 74 8.38 -9.25 -1.97
CA PRO A 74 8.11 -8.55 -0.72
C PRO A 74 7.17 -7.36 -0.92
N PHE A 75 6.33 -7.08 0.07
CA PHE A 75 5.35 -5.99 0.02
C PHE A 75 5.97 -4.62 -0.30
N THR A 76 7.21 -4.38 0.13
CA THR A 76 7.98 -3.17 -0.21
C THR A 76 8.24 -3.03 -1.72
N GLU A 77 8.49 -4.14 -2.41
CA GLU A 77 8.71 -4.16 -3.86
C GLU A 77 7.38 -4.10 -4.63
N LEU A 78 6.34 -4.78 -4.13
CA LEU A 78 4.99 -4.67 -4.70
C LEU A 78 4.48 -3.22 -4.66
N LEU A 79 4.73 -2.51 -3.55
CA LEU A 79 4.40 -1.09 -3.43
C LEU A 79 5.04 -0.28 -4.56
N GLN A 80 6.32 -0.52 -4.88
CA GLN A 80 7.01 0.20 -5.95
C GLN A 80 6.38 -0.09 -7.32
N HIS A 81 6.10 -1.35 -7.62
CA HIS A 81 5.51 -1.74 -8.91
C HIS A 81 4.09 -1.20 -9.11
N VAL A 82 3.23 -1.30 -8.09
CA VAL A 82 1.87 -0.76 -8.16
C VAL A 82 1.90 0.77 -8.27
N ARG A 83 2.79 1.44 -7.54
CA ARG A 83 2.91 2.90 -7.61
C ARG A 83 3.46 3.38 -8.93
N GLY A 84 4.42 2.66 -9.52
CA GLY A 84 4.87 2.88 -10.90
C GLY A 84 3.72 2.78 -11.91
N PHE A 85 2.87 1.76 -11.77
CA PHE A 85 1.63 1.65 -12.56
C PHE A 85 0.70 2.85 -12.36
N LEU A 86 0.37 3.23 -11.11
CA LEU A 86 -0.51 4.38 -10.86
C LEU A 86 0.08 5.69 -11.38
N HIS A 87 1.40 5.85 -11.33
CA HIS A 87 2.09 6.99 -11.93
C HIS A 87 1.96 6.98 -13.46
N TYR A 88 2.16 5.83 -14.09
CA TYR A 88 1.97 5.65 -15.53
C TYR A 88 0.54 6.00 -15.94
N ALA A 89 -0.47 5.46 -15.25
CA ALA A 89 -1.88 5.72 -15.53
C ALA A 89 -2.24 7.22 -15.42
N ARG A 90 -1.69 7.93 -14.42
CA ARG A 90 -1.87 9.40 -14.29
C ARG A 90 -1.32 10.20 -15.47
N ARG A 91 -0.23 9.72 -16.10
CA ARG A 91 0.42 10.38 -17.23
C ARG A 91 -0.24 10.07 -18.58
N HIS A 92 -1.10 9.06 -18.62
CA HIS A 92 -1.87 8.62 -19.79
C HIS A 92 -3.36 8.74 -19.46
N SER A 93 -3.79 9.95 -19.10
CA SER A 93 -5.17 10.21 -18.65
C SER A 93 -6.24 10.03 -19.73
N ASP A 94 -5.81 9.94 -20.98
CA ASP A 94 -6.59 9.62 -22.17
C ASP A 94 -6.85 8.11 -22.34
N GLU A 95 -6.08 7.26 -21.66
CA GLU A 95 -6.27 5.81 -21.65
C GLU A 95 -7.01 5.35 -20.39
N ALA A 96 -7.81 4.29 -20.53
CA ALA A 96 -8.42 3.59 -19.40
C ALA A 96 -7.64 2.32 -19.06
N PHE A 97 -7.47 2.05 -17.77
CA PHE A 97 -6.73 0.89 -17.25
C PHE A 97 -7.65 0.04 -16.39
N VAL A 98 -7.69 -1.26 -16.62
CA VAL A 98 -8.53 -2.19 -15.85
C VAL A 98 -7.69 -3.24 -15.14
N VAL A 99 -7.65 -3.19 -13.82
CA VAL A 99 -6.89 -4.12 -12.99
C VAL A 99 -7.63 -5.46 -12.90
N SER A 100 -6.93 -6.53 -13.27
CA SER A 100 -7.43 -7.91 -13.19
C SER A 100 -7.82 -8.29 -11.76
N ALA A 101 -8.72 -9.25 -11.61
CA ALA A 101 -9.11 -9.77 -10.30
C ALA A 101 -7.88 -10.27 -9.51
N TYR A 102 -7.91 -10.03 -8.20
CA TYR A 102 -6.86 -10.43 -7.27
C TYR A 102 -7.31 -11.65 -6.47
N SER A 103 -6.42 -12.63 -6.31
CA SER A 103 -6.64 -13.75 -5.38
C SER A 103 -5.49 -13.88 -4.39
N GLU A 104 -5.82 -14.05 -3.12
CA GLU A 104 -4.84 -14.21 -2.04
C GLU A 104 -3.96 -15.44 -2.26
N ALA A 105 -4.55 -16.54 -2.76
CA ALA A 105 -3.84 -17.77 -3.09
C ALA A 105 -2.72 -17.55 -4.13
N CYS A 106 -2.91 -16.61 -5.07
CA CYS A 106 -1.89 -16.33 -6.09
C CYS A 106 -0.82 -15.34 -5.63
N ALA A 107 -1.05 -14.61 -4.54
CA ALA A 107 -0.25 -13.44 -4.18
C ALA A 107 0.30 -13.43 -2.76
N GLY A 108 -0.10 -14.36 -1.89
CA GLY A 108 0.48 -14.55 -0.56
C GLY A 108 0.25 -13.40 0.43
N TYR A 109 -0.59 -12.42 0.09
CA TYR A 109 -0.97 -11.31 0.96
C TYR A 109 -2.49 -11.23 1.11
N PRO A 110 -2.99 -10.75 2.26
CA PRO A 110 -4.41 -10.47 2.42
C PRO A 110 -4.92 -9.44 1.39
N LYS A 111 -6.16 -9.58 0.95
CA LYS A 111 -6.81 -8.67 -0.01
C LYS A 111 -6.70 -7.21 0.43
N SER A 112 -6.96 -6.91 1.70
CA SER A 112 -6.88 -5.56 2.27
C SER A 112 -5.48 -4.94 2.24
N TRP A 113 -4.42 -5.76 2.30
CA TRP A 113 -3.05 -5.30 2.15
C TRP A 113 -2.79 -4.90 0.70
N MET A 114 -3.13 -5.77 -0.25
CA MET A 114 -2.94 -5.47 -1.67
C MET A 114 -3.81 -4.30 -2.15
N ALA A 115 -5.05 -4.19 -1.67
CA ALA A 115 -5.92 -3.06 -1.96
C ALA A 115 -5.32 -1.72 -1.49
N SER A 116 -4.63 -1.71 -0.35
CA SER A 116 -3.95 -0.49 0.14
C SER A 116 -2.87 0.03 -0.82
N LEU A 117 -2.23 -0.84 -1.61
CA LEU A 117 -1.25 -0.42 -2.62
C LEU A 117 -1.87 0.48 -3.70
N PHE A 118 -3.17 0.32 -3.95
CA PHE A 118 -3.92 1.10 -4.92
C PHE A 118 -4.53 2.39 -4.34
N SER A 119 -4.30 2.74 -3.07
CA SER A 119 -4.87 3.96 -2.49
C SER A 119 -4.48 5.21 -3.29
N GLY A 120 -5.46 6.01 -3.69
CA GLY A 120 -5.24 7.20 -4.52
C GLY A 120 -5.03 6.91 -6.00
N TYR A 121 -5.53 5.78 -6.51
CA TYR A 121 -5.59 5.51 -7.94
C TYR A 121 -6.31 6.64 -8.71
N PRO A 122 -5.87 6.96 -9.94
CA PRO A 122 -6.50 8.02 -10.74
C PRO A 122 -7.85 7.59 -11.33
N PRO A 123 -8.70 8.54 -11.76
CA PRO A 123 -10.05 8.25 -12.27
C PRO A 123 -10.10 7.33 -13.49
N ASN A 124 -8.98 7.18 -14.21
CA ASN A 124 -8.87 6.31 -15.37
C ASN A 124 -8.41 4.87 -15.03
N VAL A 125 -8.37 4.50 -13.74
CA VAL A 125 -8.10 3.13 -13.27
C VAL A 125 -9.38 2.51 -12.71
N PHE A 126 -9.71 1.33 -13.21
CA PHE A 126 -10.89 0.52 -12.90
C PHE A 126 -10.45 -0.85 -12.35
N PHE A 127 -11.33 -1.55 -11.64
CA PHE A 127 -11.04 -2.86 -11.02
C PHE A 127 -12.09 -3.90 -11.44
N ARG A 128 -11.65 -5.10 -11.85
CA ARG A 128 -12.58 -6.21 -12.17
C ARG A 128 -13.18 -6.88 -10.92
N ASP A 129 -12.49 -6.81 -9.79
CA ASP A 129 -12.95 -7.37 -8.51
C ASP A 129 -13.53 -6.26 -7.63
N TRP A 130 -14.86 -6.19 -7.55
CA TRP A 130 -15.56 -5.20 -6.73
C TRP A 130 -15.21 -5.34 -5.24
N GLY A 131 -15.09 -6.56 -4.72
CA GLY A 131 -14.70 -6.78 -3.33
C GLY A 131 -13.28 -6.29 -3.05
N PHE A 132 -12.38 -6.35 -4.04
CA PHE A 132 -11.06 -5.72 -3.94
C PHE A 132 -11.16 -4.19 -3.94
N GLU A 133 -11.95 -3.61 -4.84
CA GLU A 133 -12.16 -2.16 -4.92
C GLU A 133 -12.70 -1.57 -3.61
N GLN A 134 -13.66 -2.24 -2.97
CA GLN A 134 -14.23 -1.81 -1.68
C GLN A 134 -13.21 -1.78 -0.54
N GLU A 135 -12.12 -2.56 -0.64
CA GLU A 135 -11.02 -2.56 0.34
C GLU A 135 -10.00 -1.44 0.10
N ILE A 136 -10.06 -0.75 -1.05
CA ILE A 136 -9.11 0.32 -1.37
C ILE A 136 -9.40 1.56 -0.51
N PRO A 137 -8.43 2.05 0.28
CA PRO A 137 -8.63 3.24 1.08
C PRO A 137 -8.85 4.48 0.19
N VAL A 138 -10.00 5.15 0.35
CA VAL A 138 -10.39 6.35 -0.41
C VAL A 138 -9.39 7.48 -0.20
N ALA A 139 -8.82 8.06 -1.25
CA ALA A 139 -7.66 8.95 -1.19
C ALA A 139 -7.75 10.14 -0.21
N HIS A 140 -8.96 10.64 0.06
CA HIS A 140 -9.17 11.92 0.74
C HIS A 140 -10.23 11.87 1.84
N ASN A 141 -10.73 10.70 2.22
CA ASN A 141 -11.70 10.57 3.30
C ASN A 141 -11.55 9.22 4.02
N PRO A 142 -11.15 9.19 5.30
CA PRO A 142 -10.59 10.31 6.08
C PRO A 142 -9.19 10.73 5.58
N PHE A 143 -8.68 11.86 6.04
CA PHE A 143 -7.24 12.08 6.07
C PHE A 143 -6.59 11.03 6.98
N ARG A 144 -5.85 10.10 6.39
CA ARG A 144 -5.07 9.08 7.11
C ARG A 144 -3.68 9.64 7.36
N VAL A 145 -3.46 10.18 8.54
CA VAL A 145 -2.23 10.86 8.92
C VAL A 145 -1.38 9.91 9.75
N VAL A 146 -0.29 9.44 9.15
CA VAL A 146 0.68 8.61 9.85
C VAL A 146 1.46 9.47 10.83
N VAL A 147 1.53 9.07 12.10
CA VAL A 147 2.35 9.75 13.10
C VAL A 147 3.45 8.82 13.56
N ALA A 148 4.69 9.19 13.23
CA ALA A 148 5.90 8.43 13.53
C ALA A 148 6.91 9.28 14.30
N GLY A 149 7.68 8.64 15.18
CA GLY A 149 8.67 9.34 15.99
C GLY A 149 9.33 8.45 17.04
N PRO A 150 10.18 9.04 17.90
CA PRO A 150 10.94 8.29 18.90
C PRO A 150 10.03 7.57 19.91
N ARG A 151 10.56 6.44 20.41
CA ARG A 151 9.93 5.61 21.46
C ARG A 151 10.21 6.14 22.87
N HIS A 152 11.31 6.87 23.05
CA HIS A 152 11.70 7.48 24.31
C HIS A 152 11.65 9.00 24.15
N MET A 153 10.98 9.68 25.10
CA MET A 153 10.96 11.15 25.26
C MET A 153 10.38 11.98 24.09
N PRO A 154 9.07 11.92 23.80
CA PRO A 154 8.38 13.06 23.21
C PRO A 154 7.68 13.86 24.33
N ASN A 155 7.94 15.17 24.42
CA ASN A 155 7.13 16.07 25.24
C ASN A 155 5.68 16.03 24.72
N LYS A 156 4.75 15.50 25.52
CA LYS A 156 3.32 15.37 25.17
C LYS A 156 2.73 16.69 24.68
N THR A 157 3.00 17.78 25.38
CA THR A 157 2.52 19.12 25.04
C THR A 157 2.97 19.51 23.64
N GLU A 158 4.23 19.24 23.29
CA GLU A 158 4.76 19.59 21.97
C GLU A 158 4.20 18.70 20.87
N VAL A 159 4.12 17.37 21.07
CA VAL A 159 3.50 16.47 20.09
C VAL A 159 2.06 16.87 19.81
N TRP A 160 1.27 17.10 20.86
CA TRP A 160 -0.14 17.47 20.74
C TRP A 160 -0.32 18.82 20.05
N ARG A 161 0.48 19.82 20.43
CA ARG A 161 0.47 21.15 19.80
C ARG A 161 0.77 21.06 18.31
N ARG A 162 1.72 20.20 17.91
CA ARG A 162 2.03 19.96 16.49
C ARG A 162 0.89 19.26 15.75
N LEU A 163 0.23 18.29 16.38
CA LEU A 163 -0.93 17.64 15.77
C LEU A 163 -2.13 18.59 15.65
N ASP A 164 -2.37 19.46 16.63
CA ASP A 164 -3.37 20.54 16.57
C ASP A 164 -3.05 21.54 15.43
N GLU A 165 -1.77 21.94 15.27
CA GLU A 165 -1.34 22.77 14.15
C GLU A 165 -1.62 22.13 12.80
N LEU A 166 -1.33 20.83 12.65
CA LEU A 166 -1.58 20.13 11.39
C LEU A 166 -3.07 19.98 11.11
N SER A 167 -3.85 19.53 12.10
CA SER A 167 -5.29 19.30 11.92
C SER A 167 -6.00 20.58 11.53
N SER A 168 -5.61 21.73 12.09
CA SER A 168 -6.15 23.04 11.73
C SER A 168 -5.83 23.50 10.29
N ARG A 169 -4.74 23.00 9.70
CA ARG A 169 -4.34 23.30 8.31
C ARG A 169 -5.02 22.40 7.28
N LEU A 170 -5.46 21.22 7.71
CA LEU A 170 -6.22 20.31 6.86
C LEU A 170 -7.69 20.77 6.80
N LYS A 171 -8.40 20.36 5.76
CA LYS A 171 -9.81 20.74 5.55
C LYS A 171 -10.67 20.25 6.73
N PRO A 172 -11.28 21.14 7.54
CA PRO A 172 -12.03 20.73 8.74
C PRO A 172 -13.23 19.82 8.47
N THR A 173 -13.76 19.86 7.25
CA THR A 173 -14.90 19.04 6.81
C THR A 173 -14.52 17.59 6.48
N VAL A 174 -13.23 17.28 6.38
CA VAL A 174 -12.73 15.93 6.11
C VAL A 174 -12.32 15.28 7.43
N PRO A 175 -12.89 14.13 7.81
CA PRO A 175 -12.52 13.44 9.04
C PRO A 175 -11.01 13.15 9.09
N PHE A 176 -10.42 13.30 10.27
CA PHE A 176 -9.01 13.03 10.55
C PHE A 176 -8.88 11.65 11.21
N GLN A 177 -8.01 10.79 10.68
CA GLN A 177 -7.64 9.52 11.28
C GLN A 177 -6.14 9.48 11.56
N VAL A 178 -5.78 9.23 12.82
CA VAL A 178 -4.39 9.00 13.22
C VAL A 178 -3.99 7.56 12.94
N VAL A 179 -2.91 7.38 12.18
CA VAL A 179 -2.36 6.06 11.84
C VAL A 179 -1.01 5.88 12.53
N THR A 180 -0.83 4.79 13.27
CA THR A 180 0.41 4.57 14.03
C THR A 180 0.87 3.11 14.03
N SER A 181 2.06 2.86 14.58
CA SER A 181 2.50 1.53 14.98
C SER A 181 2.14 1.23 16.44
N GLU A 182 2.23 -0.04 16.85
CA GLU A 182 2.09 -0.51 18.25
C GLU A 182 3.30 -0.18 19.15
N SER A 183 3.87 1.02 19.03
CA SER A 183 5.04 1.40 19.81
C SER A 183 4.68 2.40 20.91
N GLN A 184 5.39 2.35 22.04
CA GLN A 184 5.37 3.42 23.03
C GLN A 184 5.98 4.72 22.49
N GLY A 185 5.81 5.82 23.21
CA GLY A 185 6.37 7.13 22.86
C GLY A 185 5.47 7.91 21.90
N THR A 186 6.04 8.41 20.81
CA THR A 186 5.29 9.27 19.86
C THR A 186 4.02 8.62 19.32
N PRO A 187 4.04 7.34 18.88
CA PRO A 187 2.83 6.66 18.40
C PRO A 187 1.74 6.59 19.47
N GLN A 188 2.09 6.31 20.72
CA GLN A 188 1.14 6.28 21.84
C GLN A 188 0.51 7.66 22.08
N LEU A 189 1.33 8.71 22.17
CA LEU A 189 0.83 10.08 22.42
C LEU A 189 -0.07 10.59 21.30
N ALA A 190 0.20 10.19 20.05
CA ALA A 190 -0.63 10.53 18.90
C ALA A 190 -2.02 9.87 18.98
N ARG A 191 -2.10 8.62 19.46
CA ARG A 191 -3.37 7.93 19.69
C ARG A 191 -4.16 8.57 20.84
N GLU A 192 -3.48 8.88 21.95
CA GLU A 192 -4.10 9.62 23.06
C GLU A 192 -4.66 10.97 22.58
N TRP A 193 -3.90 11.70 21.75
CA TRP A 193 -4.35 12.95 21.15
C TRP A 193 -5.60 12.72 20.29
N ALA A 194 -5.57 11.73 19.39
CA ALA A 194 -6.70 11.42 18.51
C ALA A 194 -7.99 11.20 19.30
N ILE A 195 -7.93 10.31 20.30
CA ILE A 195 -9.05 9.98 21.17
C ILE A 195 -9.54 11.25 21.91
N SER A 196 -8.63 12.05 22.45
CA SER A 196 -8.98 13.28 23.18
C SER A 196 -9.65 14.36 22.31
N ARG A 197 -9.42 14.32 20.99
CA ARG A 197 -10.00 15.24 20.00
C ARG A 197 -11.19 14.64 19.24
N GLY A 198 -11.61 13.41 19.58
CA GLY A 198 -12.70 12.72 18.89
C GLY A 198 -12.34 12.25 17.47
N HIS A 199 -11.06 12.09 17.17
CA HIS A 199 -10.57 11.54 15.92
C HIS A 199 -10.42 10.02 16.02
N ALA A 200 -10.64 9.32 14.90
CA ALA A 200 -10.39 7.89 14.83
C ALA A 200 -8.88 7.60 14.90
N ASP A 201 -8.48 6.49 15.51
CA ASP A 201 -7.14 5.94 15.40
C ASP A 201 -7.14 4.58 14.69
N ARG A 202 -6.02 4.26 14.03
CA ARG A 202 -5.78 2.94 13.45
C ARG A 202 -4.33 2.53 13.69
N VAL A 203 -4.16 1.35 14.26
CA VAL A 203 -2.84 0.81 14.58
C VAL A 203 -2.46 -0.30 13.60
N PHE A 204 -1.22 -0.24 13.11
CA PHE A 204 -0.65 -1.24 12.23
C PHE A 204 0.39 -2.06 12.99
N THR A 205 0.08 -3.34 13.17
CA THR A 205 0.94 -4.31 13.86
C THR A 205 1.93 -4.91 12.87
N ALA A 206 3.20 -4.97 13.27
CA ALA A 206 4.19 -5.68 12.47
C ALA A 206 4.05 -7.19 12.69
N PRO A 207 4.09 -8.01 11.62
CA PRO A 207 3.88 -9.45 11.71
C PRO A 207 5.14 -10.18 12.20
N TRP A 208 5.60 -9.88 13.42
CA TRP A 208 6.88 -10.35 13.96
C TRP A 208 7.02 -11.87 14.04
N THR A 209 5.92 -12.60 14.18
CA THR A 209 5.91 -14.07 14.29
C THR A 209 5.50 -14.77 13.00
N VAL A 210 5.22 -14.02 11.94
CA VAL A 210 4.85 -14.60 10.64
C VAL A 210 6.12 -14.77 9.82
N LEU A 211 6.56 -16.03 9.68
CA LEU A 211 7.75 -16.40 8.93
C LEU A 211 7.41 -16.86 7.49
N ASP A 212 6.18 -17.30 7.27
CA ASP A 212 5.67 -17.69 5.95
C ASP A 212 4.98 -16.50 5.27
N VAL A 213 5.73 -15.41 5.10
CA VAL A 213 5.29 -14.23 4.36
C VAL A 213 6.40 -13.84 3.37
N PRO A 214 6.06 -13.41 2.15
CA PRO A 214 7.09 -13.05 1.18
C PRO A 214 8.01 -11.95 1.71
N GLY A 215 9.32 -12.17 1.59
CA GLY A 215 10.34 -11.28 2.14
C GLY A 215 10.57 -11.42 3.65
N ALA A 216 10.02 -12.44 4.32
CA ALA A 216 10.37 -12.76 5.70
C ALA A 216 11.88 -13.03 5.82
N MET A 217 12.47 -12.51 6.90
CA MET A 217 13.85 -12.79 7.26
C MET A 217 13.86 -13.46 8.64
N PRO A 218 13.76 -14.81 8.71
CA PRO A 218 13.79 -15.52 9.99
C PRO A 218 15.06 -15.20 10.76
N HIS A 219 14.90 -14.92 12.05
CA HIS A 219 15.98 -14.60 12.96
C HIS A 219 15.65 -15.12 14.36
N VAL A 220 16.60 -15.80 15.00
CA VAL A 220 16.48 -16.23 16.39
C VAL A 220 17.08 -15.15 17.28
N THR A 221 16.25 -14.55 18.13
CA THR A 221 16.68 -13.56 19.13
C THR A 221 17.56 -14.19 20.21
N GLY A 222 18.28 -13.36 20.98
CA GLY A 222 19.08 -13.84 22.12
C GLY A 222 18.28 -14.58 23.20
N SER A 223 16.95 -14.42 23.24
CA SER A 223 16.05 -15.18 24.13
C SER A 223 15.53 -16.47 23.50
N GLY A 224 16.04 -16.90 22.35
CA GLY A 224 15.61 -18.11 21.64
C GLY A 224 14.29 -18.00 20.87
N ARG A 225 13.69 -16.80 20.81
CA ARG A 225 12.44 -16.59 20.05
C ARG A 225 12.75 -16.37 18.57
N GLU A 226 12.09 -17.11 17.70
CA GLU A 226 12.08 -16.86 16.26
C GLU A 226 11.19 -15.67 15.90
N ILE A 227 11.74 -14.76 15.10
CA ILE A 227 11.04 -13.58 14.60
C ILE A 227 11.34 -13.36 13.12
N ASN A 228 10.45 -12.65 12.45
CA ASN A 228 10.71 -12.05 11.16
C ASN A 228 11.41 -10.69 11.34
N ALA A 229 12.72 -10.64 11.10
CA ALA A 229 13.52 -9.42 11.20
C ALA A 229 13.10 -8.32 10.21
N SER A 230 12.38 -8.65 9.13
CA SER A 230 11.87 -7.68 8.16
C SER A 230 10.45 -7.16 8.49
N ALA A 231 9.78 -7.70 9.52
CA ALA A 231 8.38 -7.39 9.82
C ALA A 231 8.10 -5.88 10.02
N GLY A 232 9.02 -5.16 10.65
CA GLY A 232 8.91 -3.70 10.78
C GLY A 232 8.90 -2.97 9.44
N ARG A 233 9.73 -3.41 8.48
CA ARG A 233 9.80 -2.82 7.13
C ARG A 233 8.55 -3.14 6.31
N ILE A 234 8.04 -4.37 6.43
CA ILE A 234 6.79 -4.80 5.81
C ILE A 234 5.64 -3.93 6.29
N ARG A 235 5.51 -3.75 7.62
CA ARG A 235 4.51 -2.84 8.21
C ARG A 235 4.67 -1.41 7.70
N ASP A 236 5.89 -0.89 7.66
CA ASP A 236 6.12 0.50 7.21
C ASP A 236 5.69 0.71 5.76
N ALA A 237 5.89 -0.28 4.88
CA ALA A 237 5.36 -0.24 3.52
C ALA A 237 3.83 -0.28 3.48
N TRP A 238 3.18 -1.09 4.31
CA TRP A 238 1.72 -1.10 4.42
C TRP A 238 1.17 0.23 4.94
N VAL A 239 1.80 0.80 5.96
CA VAL A 239 1.47 2.12 6.50
C VAL A 239 1.65 3.21 5.45
N ALA A 240 2.75 3.19 4.70
CA ALA A 240 2.99 4.16 3.63
C ALA A 240 1.97 4.03 2.49
N ALA A 241 1.57 2.81 2.12
CA ALA A 241 0.53 2.56 1.12
C ALA A 241 -0.85 3.09 1.56
N TYR A 242 -1.16 2.96 2.87
CA TYR A 242 -2.39 3.45 3.47
C TYR A 242 -2.42 4.96 3.68
N ALA A 243 -1.26 5.60 3.85
CA ALA A 243 -1.14 6.99 4.26
C ALA A 243 -1.67 7.98 3.21
N THR A 244 -2.25 9.08 3.70
CA THR A 244 -2.44 10.31 2.91
C THR A 244 -1.41 11.36 3.27
N HIS A 245 -0.91 11.35 4.51
CA HIS A 245 0.07 12.29 5.04
C HIS A 245 0.97 11.57 6.05
N LEU A 246 2.20 12.05 6.22
CA LEU A 246 3.11 11.60 7.26
C LEU A 246 3.55 12.79 8.12
N VAL A 247 3.40 12.66 9.43
CA VAL A 247 4.04 13.50 10.44
C VAL A 247 5.16 12.70 11.08
N ALA A 248 6.38 13.13 10.87
CA ALA A 248 7.55 12.44 11.41
C ALA A 248 8.31 13.35 12.37
N PHE A 249 8.24 13.01 13.66
CA PHE A 249 9.08 13.57 14.71
C PHE A 249 10.45 12.89 14.61
N LEU A 250 11.37 13.53 13.91
CA LEU A 250 12.67 12.95 13.60
C LEU A 250 13.63 13.08 14.79
N ASP A 251 14.37 12.01 15.07
CA ASP A 251 15.51 11.98 15.97
C ASP A 251 16.71 11.28 15.29
N GLN A 252 17.83 11.16 16.00
CA GLN A 252 19.04 10.50 15.46
C GLN A 252 18.97 8.96 15.47
N ARG A 253 17.96 8.35 16.10
CA ARG A 253 17.96 6.90 16.42
C ARG A 253 16.83 6.10 15.77
N SER A 254 15.76 6.74 15.30
CA SER A 254 14.55 6.06 14.84
C SER A 254 14.65 5.57 13.39
N PHE A 255 15.18 4.36 13.21
CA PHE A 255 15.29 3.70 11.91
C PHE A 255 13.94 3.58 11.18
N SER A 256 12.87 3.19 11.88
CA SER A 256 11.54 3.04 11.26
C SER A 256 10.95 4.38 10.80
N THR A 257 11.12 5.46 11.57
CA THR A 257 10.70 6.81 11.15
C THR A 257 11.42 7.25 9.88
N ARG A 258 12.73 6.98 9.76
CA ARG A 258 13.49 7.26 8.54
C ARG A 258 13.02 6.43 7.35
N HIS A 259 12.76 5.14 7.58
CA HIS A 259 12.25 4.25 6.54
C HIS A 259 10.88 4.70 6.03
N LEU A 260 9.96 5.10 6.92
CA LEU A 260 8.67 5.69 6.54
C LEU A 260 8.83 6.98 5.73
N ILE A 261 9.72 7.89 6.14
CA ILE A 261 10.03 9.12 5.38
C ILE A 261 10.53 8.76 3.99
N GLN A 262 11.46 7.80 3.89
CA GLN A 262 12.00 7.36 2.61
C GLN A 262 10.89 6.84 1.70
N LEU A 263 10.06 5.92 2.17
CA LEU A 263 8.93 5.37 1.41
C LEU A 263 7.95 6.46 0.97
N CYS A 264 7.55 7.37 1.87
CA CYS A 264 6.60 8.44 1.57
C CYS A 264 7.13 9.46 0.54
N ARG A 265 8.46 9.65 0.49
CA ARG A 265 9.12 10.56 -0.45
C ARG A 265 9.47 9.95 -1.80
N GLN A 266 9.29 8.65 -1.99
CA GLN A 266 9.50 8.04 -3.31
C GLN A 266 8.58 8.72 -4.33
N GLU A 267 9.10 8.97 -5.53
CA GLU A 267 8.43 9.71 -6.61
C GLU A 267 7.07 9.09 -6.98
N GLU A 268 6.95 7.77 -6.84
CA GLU A 268 5.75 7.01 -7.15
C GLU A 268 4.70 7.06 -6.02
N VAL A 269 5.12 7.37 -4.78
CA VAL A 269 4.27 7.42 -3.58
C VAL A 269 3.77 8.84 -3.29
N LYS A 270 4.68 9.82 -3.25
CA LYS A 270 4.40 11.26 -2.98
C LYS A 270 3.37 11.52 -1.88
N VAL A 271 3.57 10.92 -0.72
CA VAL A 271 2.81 11.28 0.49
C VAL A 271 3.44 12.54 1.08
N PRO A 272 2.67 13.63 1.30
CA PRO A 272 3.16 14.82 1.98
C PRO A 272 3.79 14.48 3.34
N VAL A 273 5.06 14.84 3.53
CA VAL A 273 5.81 14.60 4.77
C VAL A 273 6.01 15.92 5.50
N TRP A 274 5.45 16.01 6.70
CA TRP A 274 5.68 17.10 7.63
C TRP A 274 6.72 16.69 8.69
N LEU A 275 7.74 17.53 8.84
CA LEU A 275 8.82 17.37 9.84
C LEU A 275 8.74 18.52 10.84
N PRO A 276 8.03 18.36 11.96
CA PRO A 276 7.93 19.40 12.97
C PRO A 276 9.31 19.69 13.56
N ARG A 277 9.64 20.98 13.73
CA ARG A 277 10.74 21.38 14.61
C ARG A 277 10.26 21.23 16.05
N TRP A 278 11.04 20.57 16.90
CA TRP A 278 10.69 20.38 18.29
C TRP A 278 11.96 20.36 19.13
N THR A 279 11.85 20.73 20.40
CA THR A 279 12.92 20.61 21.40
C THR A 279 12.73 19.29 22.12
N ALA A 280 13.76 18.45 22.10
CA ALA A 280 13.80 17.17 22.83
C ALA A 280 13.85 17.39 24.35
#